data_AF-A0A8H8X0I6-F1
#
_entry.id   AF-A0A8H8X0I6-F1
#
_cell.length_a   1.000
_cell.length_b   1.000
_cell.length_c   1.000
_cell.angle_alpha   90.00
_cell.angle_beta   90.00
_cell.angle_gamma   90.00
#
_symmetry.space_group_name_H-M   'P 1'
#
loop_
_entity.id
_entity.type
_entity.pdbx_description
1 polymer ?
#
loop_
_entity_poly.entity_id
_entity_poly.type
_entity_poly.pdbx_seq_one_letter_code
_entity_poly.pdbx_strand_id
1 'polypeptide(L)'
;MINIVVADTIVHAQAMINWLMLDESHVPVAYNSRLPNFYKEVILIRPSKGLTEDHLIWLLDELSPRVAGQYRPMPEEWSLEAALEDLRAA
;
A
#
# COMPACT_ATOMS: atom_id res chain seq x y z
N MET A 1 2.84 10.89 12.90
CA MET A 1 2.38 11.07 11.49
C MET A 1 2.06 9.69 10.96
N ILE A 2 1.06 9.59 10.08
CA ILE A 2 0.55 8.32 9.59
C ILE A 2 1.32 7.91 8.32
N ASN A 3 1.65 6.62 8.21
CA ASN A 3 2.21 5.98 7.04
C ASN A 3 1.10 5.22 6.31
N ILE A 4 1.25 4.98 5.01
CA ILE A 4 0.26 4.18 4.27
C ILE A 4 0.91 3.04 3.51
N VAL A 5 0.13 1.98 3.35
CA VAL A 5 0.43 0.86 2.47
C VAL A 5 -0.65 0.83 1.40
N VAL A 6 -0.27 1.04 0.15
CA VAL A 6 -1.20 1.14 -0.99
C VAL A 6 -1.15 -0.15 -1.81
N ALA A 7 -2.31 -0.74 -2.07
CA ALA A 7 -2.45 -1.94 -2.91
C ALA A 7 -3.74 -1.90 -3.74
N ASP A 8 -3.98 -2.94 -4.56
CA ASP A 8 -5.22 -3.10 -5.34
C ASP A 8 -6.49 -3.00 -4.49
N THR A 9 -6.45 -3.53 -3.26
CA THR A 9 -7.57 -3.51 -2.33
C THR A 9 -7.07 -3.23 -0.91
N ILE A 10 -7.97 -2.74 -0.05
CA ILE A 10 -7.67 -2.57 1.38
C ILE A 10 -7.26 -3.90 2.01
N VAL A 11 -7.86 -5.02 1.59
CA VAL A 11 -7.51 -6.36 2.09
C VAL A 11 -6.05 -6.72 1.75
N HIS A 12 -5.62 -6.44 0.52
CA HIS A 12 -4.23 -6.68 0.11
C HIS A 12 -3.26 -5.80 0.90
N ALA A 13 -3.58 -4.52 1.08
CA ALA A 13 -2.76 -3.61 1.87
C ALA A 13 -2.68 -4.03 3.34
N GLN A 14 -3.79 -4.50 3.93
CA GLN A 14 -3.80 -4.98 5.32
C GLN A 14 -3.00 -6.28 5.48
N ALA A 15 -3.14 -7.22 4.54
CA ALA A 15 -2.33 -8.43 4.55
C ALA A 15 -0.83 -8.10 4.53
N MET A 16 -0.45 -7.06 3.80
CA MET A 16 0.92 -6.57 3.72
C MET A 16 1.45 -5.92 4.99
N ILE A 17 0.61 -5.13 5.66
CA ILE A 17 0.95 -4.58 6.98
C ILE A 17 1.26 -5.71 7.97
N ASN A 18 0.42 -6.75 7.96
CA ASN A 18 0.58 -7.90 8.86
C ASN A 18 1.84 -8.71 8.52
N TRP A 19 2.06 -9.00 7.24
CA TRP A 19 3.21 -9.77 6.78
C TRP A 19 4.55 -9.09 7.11
N LEU A 20 4.63 -7.78 6.89
CA LEU A 20 5.82 -6.98 7.22
C LEU A 20 5.96 -6.68 8.72
N MET A 21 5.00 -7.12 9.55
CA MET A 21 4.93 -6.82 10.98
C MET A 21 5.04 -5.31 11.26
N LEU A 22 4.38 -4.49 10.45
CA LEU A 22 4.39 -3.04 10.61
C LEU A 22 3.55 -2.64 11.81
N ASP A 23 3.94 -1.53 12.44
CA ASP A 23 3.24 -0.99 13.59
C ASP A 23 1.90 -0.32 13.21
N GLU A 24 1.16 0.10 14.23
CA GLU A 24 -0.13 0.80 14.12
C GLU A 24 -0.07 2.16 13.41
N SER A 25 1.13 2.66 13.09
CA SER A 25 1.27 3.90 12.33
C SER A 25 0.99 3.74 10.84
N HIS A 26 0.88 2.50 10.35
CA HIS A 26 0.61 2.15 8.96
C HIS A 26 -0.87 1.86 8.74
N VAL A 27 -1.51 2.58 7.80
CA VAL A 27 -2.90 2.34 7.42
C VAL A 27 -3.01 1.76 6.01
N PRO A 28 -3.90 0.78 5.81
CA PRO A 28 -4.13 0.18 4.50
C PRO A 28 -4.95 1.13 3.62
N VAL A 29 -4.54 1.25 2.35
CA VAL A 29 -5.20 2.09 1.36
C VAL A 29 -5.34 1.30 0.06
N ALA A 30 -6.50 1.37 -0.59
CA ALA A 30 -6.64 0.87 -1.95
C ALA A 30 -6.25 1.95 -2.96
N TYR A 31 -5.70 1.54 -4.12
CA TYR A 31 -5.61 2.43 -5.28
C TYR A 31 -6.97 3.10 -5.54
N ASN A 32 -6.92 4.34 -6.02
CA ASN A 32 -8.09 5.18 -6.31
C ASN A 32 -8.93 5.59 -5.07
N SER A 33 -8.47 5.31 -3.85
CA SER A 33 -9.12 5.81 -2.63
C SER A 33 -8.91 7.32 -2.50
N ARG A 34 -9.89 8.03 -1.93
CA ARG A 34 -9.70 9.43 -1.53
C ARG A 34 -8.79 9.50 -0.31
N LEU A 35 -7.88 10.48 -0.30
CA LEU A 35 -6.89 10.64 0.75
C LEU A 35 -7.16 11.91 1.56
N PRO A 36 -7.71 11.79 2.79
CA PRO A 36 -8.08 12.96 3.59
C PRO A 36 -6.90 13.61 4.34
N ASN A 37 -5.77 12.90 4.47
CA ASN A 37 -4.66 13.29 5.33
C ASN A 37 -3.34 13.44 4.56
N PHE A 38 -2.37 14.08 5.19
CA PHE A 38 -0.97 14.04 4.77
C PHE A 38 -0.26 12.84 5.42
N TYR A 39 0.66 12.24 4.68
CA TYR A 39 1.35 11.02 5.06
C TYR A 39 2.87 11.22 5.08
N LYS A 40 3.52 10.51 6.00
CA LYS A 40 4.98 10.57 6.15
C LYS A 40 5.67 9.62 5.16
N GLU A 41 5.28 8.35 5.15
CA GLU A 41 5.87 7.32 4.28
C GLU A 41 4.79 6.54 3.54
N VAL A 42 5.11 6.08 2.34
CA VAL A 42 4.24 5.28 1.49
C VAL A 42 4.95 4.02 1.03
N ILE A 43 4.33 2.87 1.27
CA ILE A 43 4.72 1.60 0.65
C ILE A 43 3.74 1.33 -0.50
N LEU A 44 4.25 1.24 -1.72
CA LEU A 44 3.46 0.92 -2.91
C LEU A 44 3.60 -0.57 -3.25
N ILE A 45 2.49 -1.28 -3.22
CA ILE A 45 2.40 -2.68 -3.61
C ILE A 45 1.90 -2.76 -5.05
N ARG A 46 2.64 -3.50 -5.87
CA ARG A 46 2.31 -3.65 -7.29
C ARG A 46 0.90 -4.24 -7.47
N PRO A 47 0.06 -3.63 -8.33
CA PRO A 47 -1.20 -4.21 -8.76
C PRO A 47 -1.05 -5.60 -9.39
N SER A 48 -1.96 -6.51 -9.04
CA SER A 48 -2.02 -7.87 -9.60
C SER A 48 -2.33 -7.89 -11.10
N LYS A 49 -3.14 -6.92 -11.55
CA LYS A 49 -3.54 -6.76 -12.96
C LYS A 49 -2.61 -5.85 -13.77
N GLY A 50 -1.51 -5.42 -13.17
CA GLY A 50 -0.60 -4.43 -13.74
C GLY A 50 -1.03 -2.98 -13.46
N LEU A 51 -0.09 -2.05 -13.65
CA LEU A 51 -0.35 -0.61 -13.51
C LEU A 51 -1.17 -0.12 -14.70
N THR A 52 -2.30 0.54 -14.40
CA THR A 52 -3.13 1.22 -15.40
C THR A 52 -2.81 2.71 -15.41
N GLU A 53 -3.26 3.42 -16.45
CA GLU A 53 -3.15 4.89 -16.52
C GLU A 53 -3.87 5.57 -15.35
N ASP A 54 -5.04 5.06 -14.94
CA ASP A 54 -5.79 5.57 -13.78
C ASP A 54 -4.96 5.50 -12.48
N HIS A 55 -4.19 4.42 -12.28
CA HIS A 55 -3.30 4.31 -11.12
C HIS A 55 -2.21 5.39 -11.15
N LEU A 56 -1.66 5.67 -12.33
CA LEU A 56 -0.64 6.70 -12.48
C LEU A 56 -1.21 8.10 -12.22
N ILE A 57 -2.38 8.41 -12.80
CA ILE A 57 -3.08 9.68 -12.57
C ILE A 57 -3.36 9.86 -11.08
N TRP A 58 -3.92 8.85 -10.42
CA TRP A 58 -4.19 8.92 -8.98
C TRP A 58 -2.92 9.09 -8.14
N LEU A 59 -1.84 8.39 -8.49
CA LEU A 59 -0.55 8.53 -7.81
C LEU A 59 -0.01 9.97 -7.92
N LEU A 60 -0.12 10.60 -9.09
CA LEU A 60 0.39 11.94 -9.33
C LEU A 60 -0.51 13.04 -8.76
N ASP A 61 -1.83 12.90 -8.89
CA ASP A 61 -2.79 13.96 -8.58
C ASP A 61 -3.32 13.90 -7.14
N GLU A 62 -3.47 12.70 -6.57
CA GLU A 62 -4.04 12.52 -5.24
C GLU A 62 -2.96 12.16 -4.22
N LEU A 63 -2.10 11.17 -4.51
CA LEU A 63 -1.13 10.68 -3.53
C LEU A 63 0.12 11.57 -3.41
N SER A 64 0.80 11.87 -4.52
CA SER A 64 2.01 12.71 -4.57
C SER A 64 1.92 13.99 -3.75
N PRO A 65 0.85 14.81 -3.88
CA PRO A 65 0.74 16.07 -3.15
C PRO A 65 0.57 15.90 -1.63
N ARG A 66 0.21 14.70 -1.17
CA ARG A 66 -0.09 14.42 0.25
C ARG A 66 1.04 13.72 0.98
N VAL A 67 2.15 13.43 0.31
CA VAL A 67 3.26 12.68 0.90
C VAL A 67 4.42 13.62 1.16
N ALA A 68 4.82 13.70 2.42
CA ALA A 68 5.92 14.56 2.88
C ALA A 68 7.28 13.83 2.91
N GLY A 69 7.28 12.50 2.80
CA GLY A 69 8.50 11.69 2.86
C GLY A 69 8.69 10.78 1.64
N GLN A 70 8.99 9.51 1.86
CA GLN A 70 9.48 8.61 0.81
C GLN A 70 8.41 7.65 0.29
N TYR A 71 8.52 7.34 -1.00
CA TYR A 71 7.87 6.20 -1.64
C TYR A 71 8.82 5.01 -1.63
N ARG A 72 8.33 3.87 -1.17
CA ARG A 72 9.05 2.59 -1.25
C ARG A 72 8.24 1.60 -2.09
N PRO A 73 8.73 1.17 -3.26
CA PRO A 73 8.15 0.02 -3.95
C PRO A 73 8.44 -1.25 -3.14
N MET A 74 7.48 -2.15 -3.12
CA MET A 74 7.61 -3.42 -2.41
C MET A 74 8.39 -4.46 -3.25
N PRO A 75 9.19 -5.36 -2.64
CA PRO A 75 9.96 -6.38 -3.36
C PRO A 75 9.15 -7.36 -4.23
N GLU A 76 9.76 -7.90 -5.29
CA GLU A 76 9.08 -8.77 -6.27
C GLU A 76 8.78 -10.17 -5.74
N GLU A 77 9.52 -10.63 -4.75
CA GLU A 77 9.41 -11.98 -4.16
C GLU A 77 8.15 -12.20 -3.31
N TRP A 78 7.37 -11.15 -3.04
CA TRP A 78 6.15 -11.27 -2.26
C TRP A 78 4.94 -11.65 -3.13
N SER A 79 4.12 -12.57 -2.61
CA SER A 79 2.82 -12.92 -3.19
C SER A 79 1.70 -12.86 -2.14
N LEU A 80 0.48 -12.58 -2.61
CA LEU A 80 -0.71 -12.59 -1.75
C LEU A 80 -0.96 -13.97 -1.12
N GLU A 81 -0.67 -15.04 -1.86
CA GLU A 81 -0.83 -16.41 -1.37
C GLU A 81 0.10 -16.67 -0.19
N ALA A 82 1.38 -16.29 -0.29
CA ALA A 82 2.34 -16.41 0.80
C ALA A 82 1.91 -15.60 2.04
N ALA A 83 1.44 -14.36 1.85
CA ALA A 83 0.95 -13.54 2.95
C ALA A 83 -0.29 -14.13 3.65
N LEU A 84 -1.21 -14.70 2.87
CA LEU A 84 -2.42 -15.34 3.41
C LEU A 84 -2.09 -16.66 4.13
N GLU A 85 -1.08 -17.40 3.68
CA GLU A 85 -0.56 -18.58 4.38
C GLU A 85 0.08 -18.21 5.71
N ASP A 86 0.93 -17.18 5.76
CA ASP A 86 1.53 -16.68 6.99
C ASP A 86 0.46 -16.19 7.99
N LEU A 87 -0.57 -15.49 7.51
CA LEU A 87 -1.73 -15.05 8.31
C LEU A 87 -2.58 -16.20 8.85
N ARG A 88 -2.63 -17.34 8.17
CA ARG A 88 -3.34 -18.54 8.65
C ARG A 88 -2.49 -19.35 9.63
N ALA A 89 -1.17 -19.18 9.60
CA ALA A 89 -0.22 -19.89 10.45
C ALA A 89 0.07 -19.15 11.77
N ALA A 90 -0.20 -17.85 11.85
CA ALA A 90 -0.08 -17.00 13.04
C ALA A 90 -1.34 -17.03 13.93
#